data_AF-A0A1R3KBI5-F1
#
_entry.id   AF-A0A1R3KBI5-F1
#
_cell.length_a   1.000
_cell.length_b   1.000
_cell.length_c   1.000
_cell.angle_alpha   90.00
_cell.angle_beta   90.00
_cell.angle_gamma   90.00
#
_symmetry.space_group_name_H-M   'P 1'
#
loop_
_entity.id
_entity.type
_entity.pdbx_description
1 polymer ?
#
loop_
_entity_poly.entity_id
_entity_poly.type
_entity_poly.pdbx_seq_one_letter_code
_entity_poly.pdbx_strand_id
1 'polypeptide(L)'
;MSAVVAVEVYIGMTCFRDLVYKVVHEKVTKAVISLINEEREGKQIDRALMVKDVLGIFVEMGMDYYKEDFETELIKDSGDYYSSKASSWINEEDSCPDYLIKVEECLNKEKERVTHYLNSSTETKLIEKVQHELLVVHSNQLLENENSGSFKADDLSRMLRLYSEIPQVLNRVVNMLEQHMTTLIQQGEDAAGNLV
;
A
#
# COMPACT_ATOMS: atom_id res chain seq x y z
N MET A 1 -34.20 -25.89 8.41
CA MET A 1 -32.91 -26.57 8.12
C MET A 1 -32.74 -27.65 9.19
N SER A 2 -32.78 -28.94 8.81
CA SER A 2 -32.78 -30.04 9.80
C SER A 2 -31.37 -30.28 10.36
N ALA A 3 -31.28 -30.85 11.57
CA ALA A 3 -30.00 -31.18 12.20
C ALA A 3 -29.13 -32.14 11.35
N VAL A 4 -29.75 -32.96 10.50
CA VAL A 4 -29.06 -33.91 9.61
C VAL A 4 -28.26 -33.16 8.54
N VAL A 5 -28.85 -32.13 7.92
CA VAL A 5 -28.17 -31.31 6.89
C VAL A 5 -26.96 -30.57 7.49
N ALA A 6 -27.06 -30.10 8.74
CA ALA A 6 -25.95 -29.43 9.41
C ALA A 6 -24.77 -30.38 9.68
N VAL A 7 -25.03 -31.64 10.02
CA VAL A 7 -23.99 -32.66 10.26
C VAL A 7 -23.29 -33.05 8.95
N GLU A 8 -24.04 -33.25 7.86
CA GLU A 8 -23.46 -33.60 6.56
C GLU A 8 -22.55 -32.48 6.02
N VAL A 9 -22.99 -31.22 6.13
CA VAL A 9 -22.17 -30.05 5.75
C VAL A 9 -20.89 -29.97 6.58
N TYR A 10 -20.98 -30.19 7.89
CA TYR A 10 -19.82 -30.17 8.78
C TYR A 10 -18.79 -31.26 8.44
N ILE A 11 -19.25 -32.48 8.17
CA ILE A 11 -18.37 -33.59 7.77
C ILE A 11 -17.71 -33.27 6.42
N GLY A 12 -18.48 -32.79 5.45
CA GLY A 12 -17.98 -32.39 4.13
C GLY A 12 -16.88 -31.33 4.21
N MET A 13 -17.11 -30.24 4.96
CA MET A 13 -16.10 -29.19 5.17
C MET A 13 -14.85 -29.72 5.88
N THR A 14 -15.01 -30.60 6.87
CA THR A 14 -13.88 -31.21 7.58
C THR A 14 -13.04 -32.06 6.63
N CYS A 15 -13.68 -32.89 5.80
CA CYS A 15 -12.98 -33.68 4.80
C CYS A 15 -12.28 -32.80 3.77
N PHE A 16 -12.95 -31.74 3.27
CA PHE A 16 -12.34 -30.80 2.33
C PHE A 16 -11.11 -30.10 2.94
N ARG A 17 -11.22 -29.63 4.19
CA ARG A 17 -10.11 -29.02 4.91
C ARG A 17 -8.90 -29.94 4.97
N ASP A 18 -9.11 -31.18 5.41
CA ASP A 18 -8.04 -32.09 5.74
C ASP A 18 -7.43 -32.77 4.52
N LEU A 19 -8.22 -33.01 3.47
CA LEU A 19 -7.77 -33.70 2.26
C LEU A 19 -7.34 -32.77 1.13
N VAL A 20 -7.92 -31.56 1.05
CA VAL A 20 -7.70 -30.63 -0.06
C VAL A 20 -7.01 -29.36 0.45
N TYR A 21 -7.67 -28.59 1.31
CA TYR A 21 -7.23 -27.24 1.69
C TYR A 21 -5.80 -27.22 2.22
N LYS A 22 -5.49 -28.05 3.25
CA LYS A 22 -4.15 -28.14 3.86
C LYS A 22 -3.04 -28.50 2.88
N VAL A 23 -3.36 -29.13 1.75
CA VAL A 23 -2.38 -29.54 0.73
C VAL A 23 -2.15 -28.43 -0.31
N VAL A 24 -3.14 -27.58 -0.55
CA VAL A 24 -3.14 -26.64 -1.67
C VAL A 24 -3.00 -25.18 -1.27
N HIS A 25 -3.42 -24.79 -0.05
CA HIS A 25 -3.56 -23.37 0.31
C HIS A 25 -2.28 -22.57 0.10
N GLU A 26 -1.10 -23.06 0.52
CA GLU A 26 0.16 -22.36 0.30
C GLU A 26 0.49 -22.12 -1.18
N LYS A 27 0.22 -23.11 -2.04
CA LYS A 27 0.46 -23.00 -3.48
C LYS A 27 -0.49 -21.99 -4.11
N VAL A 28 -1.75 -22.00 -3.65
CA VAL A 28 -2.78 -21.06 -4.07
C VAL A 28 -2.39 -19.65 -3.65
N THR A 29 -2.01 -19.43 -2.38
CA THR A 29 -1.55 -18.14 -1.87
C THR A 29 -0.42 -17.57 -2.71
N LYS A 30 0.62 -18.38 -2.99
CA LYS A 30 1.75 -17.96 -3.84
C LYS A 30 1.32 -17.60 -5.27
N ALA A 31 0.43 -18.37 -5.87
CA ALA A 31 -0.06 -18.10 -7.22
C ALA A 31 -0.88 -16.80 -7.27
N VAL A 32 -1.75 -16.56 -6.27
CA VAL A 32 -2.53 -15.31 -6.17
C VAL A 32 -1.60 -14.11 -6.00
N ILE A 33 -0.66 -14.17 -5.07
CA ILE A 33 0.30 -13.09 -4.84
C ILE A 33 1.12 -12.80 -6.09
N SER A 34 1.56 -13.85 -6.81
CA SER A 34 2.27 -13.69 -8.08
C SER A 34 1.43 -12.93 -9.11
N LEU A 35 0.13 -13.25 -9.24
CA LEU A 35 -0.76 -12.55 -10.17
C LEU A 35 -1.02 -11.09 -9.75
N ILE A 36 -1.12 -10.81 -8.44
CA ILE A 36 -1.21 -9.44 -7.93
C ILE A 36 0.05 -8.65 -8.29
N ASN A 37 1.24 -9.25 -8.13
CA ASN A 37 2.50 -8.62 -8.51
C ASN A 37 2.60 -8.39 -10.01
N GLU A 38 2.12 -9.31 -10.84
CA GLU A 38 2.00 -9.10 -12.28
C GLU A 38 1.11 -7.90 -12.63
N GLU A 39 -0.03 -7.76 -11.95
CA GLU A 39 -0.91 -6.61 -12.13
C GLU A 39 -0.26 -5.30 -11.66
N ARG A 40 0.54 -5.32 -10.59
CA ARG A 40 1.32 -4.15 -10.14
C ARG A 40 2.33 -3.70 -11.19
N GLU A 41 2.89 -4.62 -11.98
CA GLU A 41 3.74 -4.34 -13.14
C GLU A 41 2.94 -3.97 -14.41
N GLY A 42 1.62 -3.80 -14.31
CA GLY A 42 0.75 -3.34 -15.40
C GLY A 42 0.26 -4.44 -16.34
N LYS A 43 0.48 -5.72 -16.00
CA LYS A 43 -0.14 -6.82 -16.75
C LYS A 43 -1.64 -6.88 -16.47
N GLN A 44 -2.43 -7.18 -17.50
CA GLN A 44 -3.85 -7.45 -17.30
C GLN A 44 -4.04 -8.84 -16.68
N ILE A 45 -4.84 -8.90 -15.61
CA ILE A 45 -5.23 -10.14 -14.96
C ILE A 45 -6.75 -10.32 -15.03
N ASP A 46 -7.20 -11.56 -14.98
CA ASP A 46 -8.63 -11.86 -14.82
C ASP A 46 -9.02 -11.69 -13.35
N ARG A 47 -9.45 -10.48 -12.99
CA ARG A 47 -9.90 -10.15 -11.63
C ARG A 47 -11.13 -10.98 -11.21
N ALA A 48 -12.00 -11.38 -12.14
CA ALA A 48 -13.18 -12.17 -11.81
C ALA A 48 -12.80 -13.60 -11.39
N LEU A 49 -11.82 -14.19 -12.08
CA LEU A 49 -11.20 -15.47 -11.69
C LEU A 49 -10.59 -15.39 -10.28
N MET A 50 -9.88 -14.29 -9.94
CA MET A 50 -9.28 -14.11 -8.62
C MET A 50 -10.31 -14.12 -7.47
N VAL A 51 -11.42 -13.38 -7.63
CA VAL A 51 -12.49 -13.29 -6.63
C VAL A 51 -13.20 -14.62 -6.45
N LYS A 52 -13.68 -15.16 -7.58
CA LYS A 52 -14.70 -16.19 -7.57
C LYS A 52 -14.13 -17.58 -7.30
N ASP A 53 -12.95 -17.87 -7.84
CA ASP A 53 -12.45 -19.24 -7.89
C ASP A 53 -11.27 -19.48 -6.95
N VAL A 54 -10.54 -18.43 -6.55
CA VAL A 54 -9.26 -18.60 -5.83
C VAL A 54 -9.29 -18.05 -4.41
N LEU A 55 -9.83 -16.85 -4.19
CA LEU A 55 -9.95 -16.29 -2.83
C LEU A 55 -11.17 -16.83 -2.06
N GLY A 56 -12.20 -17.28 -2.80
CA GLY A 56 -13.41 -17.87 -2.22
C GLY A 56 -13.11 -19.05 -1.28
N ILE A 57 -12.12 -19.89 -1.62
CA ILE A 57 -11.76 -21.06 -0.80
C ILE A 57 -11.34 -20.67 0.63
N PHE A 58 -10.65 -19.54 0.81
CA PHE A 58 -10.20 -19.10 2.12
C PHE A 58 -11.37 -18.56 2.94
N VAL A 59 -12.25 -17.79 2.32
CA VAL A 59 -13.43 -17.20 2.98
C VAL A 59 -14.45 -18.28 3.35
N GLU A 60 -14.66 -19.27 2.48
CA GLU A 60 -15.55 -20.41 2.73
C GLU A 60 -15.03 -21.30 3.87
N MET A 61 -13.71 -21.45 4.00
CA MET A 61 -13.08 -22.14 5.13
C MET A 61 -13.24 -21.36 6.45
N GLY A 62 -13.30 -20.03 6.37
CA GLY A 62 -13.54 -19.13 7.47
C GLY A 62 -12.57 -17.94 7.47
N MET A 63 -12.99 -16.83 8.05
CA MET A 63 -12.19 -15.60 8.05
C MET A 63 -10.82 -15.73 8.73
N ASP A 64 -10.65 -16.67 9.65
CA ASP A 64 -9.34 -16.93 10.28
C ASP A 64 -8.36 -17.53 9.27
N TYR A 65 -8.80 -18.47 8.42
CA TYR A 65 -8.00 -19.03 7.33
C TYR A 65 -7.63 -17.97 6.28
N TYR A 66 -8.56 -17.08 5.92
CA TYR A 66 -8.24 -15.96 5.04
C TYR A 66 -7.15 -15.06 5.65
N LYS A 67 -7.22 -14.77 6.95
CA LYS A 67 -6.26 -13.88 7.62
C LYS A 67 -4.88 -14.53 7.79
N GLU A 68 -4.87 -15.76 8.28
CA GLU A 68 -3.64 -16.48 8.62
C GLU A 68 -2.94 -17.03 7.37
N ASP A 69 -3.66 -17.67 6.46
CA ASP A 69 -3.07 -18.41 5.35
C ASP A 69 -2.89 -17.58 4.07
N PHE A 70 -3.56 -16.42 3.96
CA PHE A 70 -3.50 -15.56 2.78
C PHE A 70 -3.11 -14.10 3.11
N GLU A 71 -3.90 -13.37 3.91
CA GLU A 71 -3.70 -11.94 4.17
C GLU A 71 -2.30 -11.66 4.75
N THR A 72 -1.84 -12.50 5.68
CA THR A 72 -0.53 -12.35 6.31
C THR A 72 0.60 -12.43 5.29
N GLU A 73 0.57 -13.40 4.37
CA GLU A 73 1.59 -13.52 3.31
C GLU A 73 1.44 -12.42 2.26
N LEU A 74 0.22 -12.00 1.92
CA LEU A 74 -0.02 -10.87 1.01
C LEU A 74 0.59 -9.57 1.54
N ILE A 75 0.35 -9.24 2.82
CA ILE A 75 0.88 -8.02 3.44
C ILE A 75 2.40 -8.05 3.47
N LYS A 76 2.98 -9.21 3.82
CA LYS A 76 4.42 -9.42 3.84
C LYS A 76 5.04 -9.22 2.46
N ASP A 77 4.53 -9.93 1.44
CA ASP A 77 5.01 -9.82 0.06
C ASP A 77 4.86 -8.39 -0.48
N SER A 78 3.73 -7.72 -0.18
CA SER A 78 3.51 -6.32 -0.56
C SER A 78 4.55 -5.40 0.07
N GLY A 79 4.94 -5.68 1.32
CA GLY A 79 6.05 -5.01 1.98
C GLY A 79 7.34 -5.14 1.19
N ASP A 80 7.75 -6.38 0.90
CA ASP A 80 8.99 -6.66 0.20
C ASP A 80 9.01 -6.05 -1.22
N TYR A 81 7.87 -6.11 -1.92
CA TYR A 81 7.67 -5.49 -3.23
C TYR A 81 7.88 -3.97 -3.18
N TYR A 82 7.18 -3.28 -2.27
CA TYR A 82 7.25 -1.82 -2.21
C TYR A 82 8.56 -1.30 -1.62
N SER A 83 9.19 -2.05 -0.71
CA SER A 83 10.55 -1.75 -0.23
C SER A 83 11.56 -1.77 -1.40
N SER A 84 11.44 -2.77 -2.28
CA SER A 84 12.27 -2.88 -3.48
C SER A 84 11.98 -1.75 -4.49
N LYS A 85 10.70 -1.43 -4.73
CA LYS A 85 10.32 -0.32 -5.62
C LYS A 85 10.80 1.03 -5.11
N ALA A 86 10.61 1.32 -3.82
CA ALA A 86 11.07 2.56 -3.20
C ALA A 86 12.58 2.74 -3.39
N SER A 87 13.35 1.69 -3.10
CA SER A 87 14.80 1.69 -3.29
C SER A 87 15.20 1.96 -4.75
N SER A 88 14.49 1.41 -5.73
CA SER A 88 14.72 1.68 -7.16
C SER A 88 14.43 3.15 -7.48
N TRP A 89 13.24 3.62 -7.13
CA TRP A 89 12.78 4.97 -7.45
C TRP A 89 13.62 6.06 -6.80
N ILE A 90 14.05 5.87 -5.56
CA ILE A 90 14.91 6.84 -4.88
C ILE A 90 16.29 6.97 -5.52
N ASN A 91 16.80 5.90 -6.15
CA ASN A 91 18.07 5.93 -6.87
C ASN A 91 17.93 6.45 -8.31
N GLU A 92 16.74 6.31 -8.90
CA GLU A 92 16.45 6.67 -10.30
C GLU A 92 15.85 8.08 -10.45
N GLU A 93 15.14 8.58 -9.44
CA GLU A 93 14.42 9.84 -9.51
C GLU A 93 15.22 11.00 -8.92
N ASP A 94 15.24 12.10 -9.66
CA ASP A 94 15.97 13.32 -9.31
C ASP A 94 15.21 14.22 -8.30
N SER A 95 13.96 13.91 -7.94
CA SER A 95 13.09 14.85 -7.19
C SER A 95 12.02 14.19 -6.30
N CYS A 96 11.88 14.63 -5.04
CA CYS A 96 10.87 14.13 -4.09
C CYS A 96 9.41 14.30 -4.56
N PRO A 97 8.99 15.41 -5.19
CA PRO A 97 7.66 15.55 -5.78
C PRO A 97 7.26 14.40 -6.72
N ASP A 98 8.15 13.99 -7.63
CA ASP A 98 7.89 12.91 -8.58
C ASP A 98 7.70 11.57 -7.85
N TYR A 99 8.53 11.33 -6.83
CA TYR A 99 8.42 10.14 -6.00
C TYR A 99 7.06 10.09 -5.28
N LEU A 100 6.65 11.20 -4.67
CA LEU A 100 5.37 11.29 -3.95
C LEU A 100 4.16 11.11 -4.87
N ILE A 101 4.25 11.47 -6.16
CA ILE A 101 3.21 11.16 -7.15
C ILE A 101 3.07 9.65 -7.32
N LYS A 102 4.20 8.93 -7.49
CA LYS A 102 4.17 7.46 -7.61
C LYS A 102 3.63 6.79 -6.35
N VAL A 103 3.99 7.28 -5.17
CA VAL A 103 3.45 6.76 -3.91
C VAL A 103 1.93 6.90 -3.87
N GLU A 104 1.41 8.09 -4.19
CA GLU A 104 -0.04 8.33 -4.23
C GLU A 104 -0.74 7.38 -5.22
N GLU A 105 -0.21 7.20 -6.43
CA GLU A 105 -0.76 6.26 -7.40
C GLU A 105 -0.76 4.82 -6.88
N CYS A 106 0.31 4.39 -6.21
CA CYS A 106 0.41 3.05 -5.64
C CYS A 106 -0.65 2.81 -4.57
N LEU A 107 -0.81 3.74 -3.63
CA LEU A 107 -1.82 3.63 -2.57
C LEU A 107 -3.23 3.57 -3.14
N ASN A 108 -3.53 4.37 -4.17
CA ASN A 108 -4.84 4.33 -4.83
C ASN A 108 -5.07 2.98 -5.54
N LYS A 109 -4.07 2.46 -6.24
CA LYS A 109 -4.15 1.14 -6.90
C LYS A 109 -4.34 0.01 -5.89
N GLU A 110 -3.71 0.05 -4.72
CA GLU A 110 -3.94 -0.97 -3.67
C GLU A 110 -5.35 -0.88 -3.07
N LYS A 111 -5.87 0.33 -2.81
CA LYS A 111 -7.29 0.51 -2.40
C LYS A 111 -8.26 -0.04 -3.44
N GLU A 112 -7.97 0.21 -4.72
CA GLU A 112 -8.75 -0.32 -5.83
C GLU A 112 -8.74 -1.86 -5.84
N ARG A 113 -7.58 -2.50 -5.67
CA ARG A 113 -7.47 -3.97 -5.60
C ARG A 113 -8.28 -4.55 -4.45
N VAL A 114 -8.23 -3.91 -3.29
CA VAL A 114 -9.03 -4.35 -2.14
C VAL A 114 -10.51 -4.30 -2.48
N THR A 115 -10.97 -3.17 -3.03
CA THR A 115 -12.38 -2.99 -3.41
C THR A 115 -12.84 -4.01 -4.46
N HIS A 116 -11.97 -4.38 -5.40
CA HIS A 116 -12.32 -5.27 -6.49
C HIS A 116 -12.32 -6.74 -6.09
N TYR A 117 -11.33 -7.18 -5.30
CA TYR A 117 -11.18 -8.62 -5.09
C TYR A 117 -10.62 -9.10 -3.77
N LEU A 118 -10.16 -8.23 -2.86
CA LEU A 118 -9.75 -8.66 -1.52
C LEU A 118 -10.89 -8.47 -0.51
N ASN A 119 -10.76 -9.07 0.66
CA ASN A 119 -11.68 -8.78 1.75
C ASN A 119 -11.43 -7.37 2.29
N SER A 120 -12.48 -6.62 2.62
CA SER A 120 -12.36 -5.25 3.15
C SER A 120 -11.57 -5.17 4.47
N SER A 121 -11.49 -6.26 5.24
CA SER A 121 -10.64 -6.32 6.44
C SER A 121 -9.14 -6.19 6.15
N THR A 122 -8.72 -6.36 4.90
CA THR A 122 -7.32 -6.24 4.45
C THR A 122 -6.90 -4.78 4.22
N GLU A 123 -7.83 -3.88 3.91
CA GLU A 123 -7.51 -2.51 3.44
C GLU A 123 -6.56 -1.79 4.40
N THR A 124 -6.95 -1.64 5.66
CA THR A 124 -6.18 -0.88 6.65
C THR A 124 -4.75 -1.42 6.78
N LYS A 125 -4.61 -2.74 6.97
CA LYS A 125 -3.29 -3.35 7.19
C LYS A 125 -2.39 -3.28 5.97
N LEU A 126 -2.96 -3.46 4.77
CA LEU A 126 -2.23 -3.39 3.52
C LEU A 126 -1.76 -1.95 3.27
N ILE A 127 -2.66 -0.97 3.39
CA ILE A 127 -2.33 0.44 3.17
C ILE A 127 -1.29 0.93 4.18
N GLU A 128 -1.43 0.61 5.46
CA GLU A 128 -0.42 0.94 6.48
C GLU A 128 0.94 0.35 6.16
N LYS A 129 0.99 -0.92 5.71
CA LYS A 129 2.25 -1.57 5.33
C LYS A 129 2.90 -0.90 4.12
N VAL A 130 2.12 -0.59 3.09
CA VAL A 130 2.62 0.08 1.88
C VAL A 130 3.08 1.51 2.18
N GLN A 131 2.31 2.27 2.98
CA GLN A 131 2.72 3.59 3.46
C GLN A 131 4.01 3.53 4.26
N HIS A 132 4.17 2.53 5.14
CA HIS A 132 5.39 2.35 5.91
C HIS A 132 6.61 2.19 4.99
N GLU A 133 6.56 1.25 4.04
CA GLU A 133 7.70 1.00 3.14
C GLU A 133 7.99 2.18 2.23
N LEU A 134 6.96 2.85 1.70
CA LEU A 134 7.16 3.93 0.73
C LEU A 134 7.51 5.29 1.36
N LEU A 135 6.97 5.61 2.55
CA LEU A 135 7.08 6.94 3.16
C LEU A 135 7.91 6.94 4.43
N VAL A 136 7.69 6.00 5.34
CA VAL A 136 8.35 6.01 6.66
C VAL A 136 9.83 5.66 6.53
N VAL A 137 10.13 4.53 5.89
CA VAL A 137 11.49 4.00 5.77
C VAL A 137 12.44 5.01 5.11
N HIS A 138 11.95 5.75 4.11
CA HIS A 138 12.75 6.66 3.30
C HIS A 138 12.57 8.14 3.64
N SER A 139 11.80 8.47 4.68
CA SER A 139 11.47 9.85 5.06
C SER A 139 12.70 10.74 5.27
N ASN A 140 13.77 10.24 5.89
CA ASN A 140 15.01 11.01 6.07
C ASN A 140 15.61 11.40 4.72
N GLN A 141 15.80 10.43 3.83
CA GLN A 141 16.46 10.64 2.55
C GLN A 141 15.64 11.57 1.64
N LEU A 142 14.31 11.40 1.65
CA LEU A 142 13.40 12.24 0.86
C LEU A 142 13.29 13.67 1.38
N LEU A 143 13.45 13.91 2.69
CA LEU A 143 13.32 15.25 3.27
C LEU A 143 14.65 15.99 3.40
N GLU A 144 15.78 15.28 3.50
CA GLU A 144 17.12 15.89 3.61
C GLU A 144 17.69 16.35 2.26
N ASN A 145 17.39 15.63 1.17
CA ASN A 145 17.82 15.98 -0.18
C ASN A 145 17.11 17.23 -0.74
N GLU A 146 16.01 17.64 -0.12
CA GLU A 146 15.09 18.67 -0.62
C GLU A 146 15.45 20.10 -0.18
N ASN A 147 16.56 20.29 0.53
CA ASN A 147 17.09 21.62 0.82
C ASN A 147 17.49 22.44 -0.44
N SER A 148 17.29 21.89 -1.65
CA SER A 148 17.60 22.54 -2.93
C SER A 148 16.40 22.72 -3.88
N GLY A 149 15.22 22.14 -3.57
CA GLY A 149 14.06 22.10 -4.48
C GLY A 149 13.01 23.19 -4.22
N SER A 150 12.50 23.81 -5.28
CA SER A 150 11.32 24.68 -5.21
C SER A 150 10.05 23.82 -5.33
N PHE A 151 9.42 23.51 -4.20
CA PHE A 151 8.12 22.85 -4.18
C PHE A 151 7.03 23.79 -4.72
N LYS A 152 6.14 23.26 -5.57
CA LYS A 152 4.91 23.97 -5.92
C LYS A 152 3.86 23.76 -4.83
N ALA A 153 2.86 24.63 -4.79
CA ALA A 153 1.76 24.53 -3.83
C ALA A 153 1.06 23.15 -3.84
N ASP A 154 0.90 22.55 -5.03
CA ASP A 154 0.29 21.23 -5.19
C ASP A 154 1.15 20.12 -4.57
N ASP A 155 2.48 20.24 -4.62
CA ASP A 155 3.41 19.26 -4.06
C ASP A 155 3.39 19.29 -2.54
N LEU A 156 3.31 20.49 -1.96
CA LEU A 156 3.17 20.70 -0.53
C LEU A 156 1.84 20.14 -0.01
N SER A 157 0.75 20.37 -0.75
CA SER A 157 -0.57 19.82 -0.43
C SER A 157 -0.56 18.28 -0.47
N ARG A 158 0.07 17.68 -1.49
CA ARG A 158 0.24 16.23 -1.59
C ARG A 158 1.05 15.67 -0.43
N MET A 159 2.17 16.33 -0.11
CA MET A 159 3.03 15.93 1.00
C MET A 159 2.26 15.95 2.33
N LEU A 160 1.54 17.03 2.64
CA LEU A 160 0.70 17.11 3.84
C LEU A 160 -0.33 15.99 3.91
N ARG A 161 -1.02 15.71 2.79
CA ARG A 161 -2.03 14.65 2.75
C ARG A 161 -1.43 13.25 2.93
N LEU A 162 -0.26 12.97 2.37
CA LEU A 162 0.38 11.66 2.48
C LEU A 162 0.96 11.41 3.89
N TYR A 163 1.45 12.45 4.55
CA TYR A 163 2.07 12.33 5.88
C TYR A 163 1.13 12.66 7.05
N SER A 164 -0.10 13.13 6.82
CA SER A 164 -1.06 13.46 7.88
C SER A 164 -1.43 12.25 8.74
N GLU A 165 -1.45 11.06 8.15
CA GLU A 165 -1.73 9.78 8.81
C GLU A 165 -0.47 9.14 9.42
N ILE A 166 0.69 9.82 9.35
CA ILE A 166 1.99 9.32 9.80
C ILE A 166 2.58 10.26 10.87
N PRO A 167 2.14 10.15 12.15
CA PRO A 167 2.48 11.12 13.19
C PRO A 167 3.98 11.32 13.41
N GLN A 168 4.77 10.25 13.26
CA GLN A 168 6.22 10.28 13.43
C GLN A 168 6.97 11.12 12.39
N VAL A 169 6.40 11.30 11.19
CA VAL A 169 7.02 12.09 10.10
C VAL A 169 6.34 13.44 9.95
N LEU A 170 5.07 13.57 10.31
CA LEU A 170 4.27 14.80 10.16
C LEU A 170 4.96 16.04 10.73
N ASN A 171 5.51 15.96 11.95
CA ASN A 171 6.18 17.11 12.57
C ASN A 171 7.36 17.63 11.73
N ARG A 172 8.09 16.74 11.05
CA ARG A 172 9.20 17.14 10.18
C ARG A 172 8.71 17.81 8.91
N VAL A 173 7.67 17.27 8.30
CA VAL A 173 7.03 17.85 7.12
C VAL A 173 6.50 19.26 7.45
N VAL A 174 5.84 19.42 8.59
CA VAL A 174 5.36 20.73 9.06
C VAL A 174 6.52 21.71 9.23
N ASN A 175 7.60 21.30 9.91
CA ASN A 175 8.78 22.17 10.09
C ASN A 175 9.42 22.57 8.75
N MET A 176 9.51 21.64 7.79
CA MET A 176 10.05 21.92 6.46
C MET A 176 9.18 22.95 5.71
N LEU A 177 7.85 22.80 5.79
CA LEU A 177 6.90 23.76 5.23
C LEU A 177 7.03 25.16 5.85
N GLU A 178 7.18 25.24 7.18
CA GLU A 178 7.39 26.50 7.90
C GLU A 178 8.67 27.22 7.43
N GLN A 179 9.77 26.47 7.26
CA GLN A 179 11.03 27.00 6.74
C GLN A 179 10.90 27.50 5.30
N HIS A 180 10.19 26.75 4.45
CA HIS A 180 9.94 27.14 3.07
C HIS A 180 9.13 28.45 3.00
N MET A 181 8.04 28.57 3.77
CA MET A 181 7.23 29.79 3.83
C MET A 181 8.05 30.99 4.32
N THR A 182 8.89 30.81 5.34
CA THR A 182 9.75 31.88 5.86
C THR A 182 10.75 32.35 4.81
N THR A 183 11.31 31.43 4.03
CA THR A 183 12.23 31.74 2.93
C THR A 183 11.55 32.54 1.82
N LEU A 184 10.33 32.15 1.43
CA LEU A 184 9.55 32.89 0.43
C LEU A 184 9.18 34.30 0.89
N ILE A 185 8.84 34.47 2.18
CA ILE A 185 8.57 35.80 2.76
C ILE A 185 9.82 36.68 2.67
N GLN A 186 10.98 36.15 3.09
CA GLN A 186 12.25 36.90 3.02
C GLN A 186 12.62 37.30 1.59
N GLN A 187 12.48 36.38 0.62
CA GLN A 187 12.74 36.68 -0.79
C GLN A 187 11.81 37.77 -1.35
N GLY A 188 10.54 37.78 -0.91
CA GLY A 188 9.58 38.82 -1.27
C GLY A 188 9.94 40.19 -0.68
N GLU A 189 10.37 40.21 0.58
CA GLU A 189 10.84 41.43 1.26
C GLU A 189 12.10 42.00 0.60
N ASP A 190 13.08 41.14 0.29
CA ASP A 190 14.34 41.53 -0.37
C ASP A 190 14.09 42.06 -1.80
N ALA A 191 13.17 41.45 -2.55
CA ALA A 191 12.79 41.91 -3.88
C ALA A 191 12.07 43.28 -3.85
N ALA A 192 11.24 43.52 -2.83
CA ALA A 192 10.56 44.81 -2.65
C ALA A 192 11.53 45.91 -2.18
N GLY A 193 12.52 45.57 -1.35
CA GLY A 193 13.55 46.50 -0.87
C GLY A 193 14.54 46.97 -1.95
N ASN A 194 14.81 46.15 -2.97
CA ASN A 194 15.69 46.49 -4.10
C ASN A 194 15.03 47.35 -5.20
N LEU A 195 13.73 47.66 -5.07
CA LEU A 195 12.96 48.49 -6.01
C LEU A 195 12.77 49.94 -5.51
N VAL A 196 13.37 50.30 -4.38
CA VAL A 196 13.38 51.65 -3.77
C VAL A 196 14.78 52.25 -3.84
#